data_AF-A0A8I1PU09-F1
#
_entry.id   AF-A0A8I1PU09-F1
#
_cell.length_a   1.000
_cell.length_b   1.000
_cell.length_c   1.000
_cell.angle_alpha   90.00
_cell.angle_beta   90.00
_cell.angle_gamma   90.00
#
_symmetry.space_group_name_H-M   'P 1'
#
loop_
_entity.id
_entity.type
_entity.pdbx_description
1 polymer ?
#
loop_
_entity_poly.entity_id
_entity_poly.type
_entity_poly.pdbx_seq_one_letter_code
_entity_poly.pdbx_strand_id
1 'polypeptide(L)'
;MGRLTKFGEDRAMAVQVIANDDQYILNHCTRFLTRRNTDARHNFGQYDPSDPRARICEAWRFPIIDSHAETDGADGGDDGGNYAFNRVTFVYRAGEPGSSGVAGAGGTPGQVGVIGTFAKLYEPIALSPVRFLGEPTGYFAVALRVPKGQAYRYKFMVDGKAMLDPVNPQQIREPNGHTWSRFFTHLCTQPLSFESWELAILERLVDHIMPFRTKDGQDFLQFFYNQLDAQQKKRQYLFSYRLDQSVGIVNFMDNLVAREERHHLIDYKICLELIADIVRQRATDIEPAKAPKEIFIGLYGEMASGQVAGWDTSRYNDPTYFLQMLRRHAFTGAFSHPKYGGNASALGWRYLADRFRNAGGETLFDWERAIEQPLGTNADYHG
;
A
#
# COMPACT_ATOMS: atom_id res chain seq x y z
N MET A 1 0.86 21.31 54.12
CA MET A 1 -0.51 21.06 53.63
C MET A 1 -0.56 21.51 52.17
N GLY A 2 -0.27 20.60 51.23
CA GLY A 2 -0.14 20.91 49.81
C GLY A 2 -0.52 19.68 49.00
N ARG A 3 -1.62 19.79 48.27
CA ARG A 3 -2.40 18.74 47.61
C ARG A 3 -1.56 17.76 46.79
N LEU A 4 -1.74 16.47 47.08
CA LEU A 4 -1.60 15.40 46.12
C LEU A 4 -2.55 15.67 44.94
N THR A 5 -2.00 16.01 43.78
CA THR A 5 -2.73 15.93 42.52
C THR A 5 -2.91 14.47 42.16
N LYS A 6 -4.18 14.05 42.15
CA LYS A 6 -4.66 12.73 41.72
C LYS A 6 -4.04 12.38 40.37
N PHE A 7 -3.43 11.20 40.32
CA PHE A 7 -3.17 10.46 39.09
C PHE A 7 -4.44 10.44 38.25
N GLY A 8 -4.31 10.82 36.98
CA GLY A 8 -5.38 10.77 36.00
C GLY A 8 -5.99 9.37 35.97
N GLU A 9 -7.32 9.34 36.04
CA GLU A 9 -8.13 8.14 35.88
C GLU A 9 -7.79 7.48 34.55
N ASP A 10 -7.38 6.20 34.62
CA ASP A 10 -7.29 5.29 33.49
C ASP A 10 -8.64 5.24 32.77
N ARG A 11 -8.78 6.02 31.69
CA ARG A 11 -9.80 5.75 30.67
C ARG A 11 -9.46 4.38 30.09
N ALA A 12 -10.18 3.36 30.52
CA ALA A 12 -10.12 2.02 29.96
C ALA A 12 -10.38 2.08 28.44
N MET A 13 -9.31 2.08 27.65
CA MET A 13 -9.40 2.06 26.19
C MET A 13 -9.84 0.65 25.76
N ALA A 14 -11.15 0.46 25.58
CA ALA A 14 -11.67 -0.69 24.85
C ALA A 14 -11.23 -0.55 23.40
N VAL A 15 -10.38 -1.47 22.92
CA VAL A 15 -9.93 -1.47 21.52
C VAL A 15 -11.09 -1.93 20.62
N GLN A 16 -11.31 -1.23 19.51
CA GLN A 16 -12.36 -1.58 18.56
C GLN A 16 -11.90 -2.72 17.66
N VAL A 17 -12.68 -3.81 17.62
CA VAL A 17 -12.50 -4.93 16.70
C VAL A 17 -13.12 -4.54 15.36
N ILE A 18 -12.36 -4.72 14.29
CA ILE A 18 -12.76 -4.47 12.90
C ILE A 18 -13.15 -5.82 12.29
N ALA A 19 -14.18 -5.83 11.45
CA ALA A 19 -14.58 -7.04 10.74
C ALA A 19 -13.40 -7.64 9.94
N ASN A 20 -13.24 -8.95 10.04
CA ASN A 20 -12.27 -9.67 9.24
C ASN A 20 -12.84 -9.86 7.83
N ASP A 21 -12.00 -9.64 6.82
CA ASP A 21 -12.21 -10.20 5.50
C ASP A 21 -11.21 -11.35 5.32
N ASP A 22 -11.74 -12.57 5.20
CA ASP A 22 -10.95 -13.77 5.05
C ASP A 22 -10.10 -13.72 3.77
N GLN A 23 -10.60 -13.12 2.70
CA GLN A 23 -9.87 -13.00 1.45
C GLN A 23 -8.66 -12.06 1.61
N TYR A 24 -8.85 -10.89 2.21
CA TYR A 24 -7.77 -9.98 2.59
C TYR A 24 -6.69 -10.68 3.41
N ILE A 25 -7.08 -11.41 4.47
CA ILE A 25 -6.12 -12.12 5.33
C ILE A 25 -5.36 -13.18 4.54
N LEU A 26 -6.05 -14.00 3.74
CA LEU A 26 -5.43 -15.05 2.94
C LEU A 26 -4.49 -14.49 1.88
N ASN A 27 -4.78 -13.32 1.29
CA ASN A 27 -3.88 -12.69 0.33
C ASN A 27 -2.53 -12.31 0.96
N HIS A 28 -2.56 -11.78 2.19
CA HIS A 28 -1.33 -11.52 2.94
C HIS A 28 -0.63 -12.81 3.38
N CYS A 29 -1.38 -13.80 3.86
CA CYS A 29 -0.82 -15.06 4.35
C CYS A 29 -0.24 -15.90 3.22
N THR A 30 -0.85 -15.91 2.04
CA THR A 30 -0.45 -16.82 0.97
C THR A 30 0.94 -16.50 0.45
N ARG A 31 1.23 -15.21 0.37
CA ARG A 31 2.51 -14.68 -0.06
C ARG A 31 3.65 -14.99 0.91
N PHE A 32 3.39 -14.87 2.21
CA PHE A 32 4.43 -14.83 3.23
C PHE A 32 4.48 -16.09 4.09
N LEU A 33 3.34 -16.69 4.40
CA LEU A 33 3.20 -17.78 5.38
C LEU A 33 2.87 -19.14 4.74
N THR A 34 2.12 -19.21 3.64
CA THR A 34 1.81 -20.50 3.01
C THR A 34 2.93 -20.94 2.06
N ARG A 35 3.96 -21.57 2.61
CA ARG A 35 4.91 -22.33 1.78
C ARG A 35 4.83 -23.80 2.19
N ARG A 36 4.46 -24.66 1.22
CA ARG A 36 4.64 -26.12 1.35
C ARG A 36 6.13 -26.49 1.38
N ASN A 37 6.96 -25.62 0.83
CA ASN A 37 8.39 -25.77 0.84
C ASN A 37 8.96 -25.35 2.21
N THR A 38 9.73 -26.24 2.84
CA THR A 38 10.36 -26.06 4.15
C THR A 38 11.82 -25.58 4.08
N ASP A 39 12.35 -25.33 2.88
CA ASP A 39 13.71 -24.86 2.66
C ASP A 39 13.91 -23.47 3.30
N ALA A 40 15.08 -23.25 3.93
CA ALA A 40 15.47 -21.98 4.52
C ALA A 40 15.92 -20.93 3.45
N ARG A 41 15.15 -20.76 2.38
CA ARG A 41 15.54 -19.97 1.18
C ARG A 41 15.71 -18.47 1.43
N HIS A 42 15.15 -17.96 2.53
CA HIS A 42 15.21 -16.54 2.91
C HIS A 42 16.04 -16.32 4.17
N ASN A 43 16.82 -17.33 4.57
CA ASN A 43 17.79 -17.22 5.63
C ASN A 43 19.16 -16.86 5.06
N PHE A 44 19.52 -15.59 5.16
CA PHE A 44 20.83 -15.03 4.81
C PHE A 44 21.82 -15.11 5.98
N GLY A 45 21.59 -16.01 6.94
CA GLY A 45 22.39 -16.20 8.16
C GLY A 45 21.82 -15.50 9.40
N GLN A 46 20.65 -14.85 9.29
CA GLN A 46 20.02 -14.14 10.41
C GLN A 46 19.22 -15.04 11.36
N TYR A 47 18.89 -16.27 10.95
CA TYR A 47 18.14 -17.24 11.76
C TYR A 47 18.85 -18.58 11.82
N ASP A 48 18.57 -19.37 12.86
CA ASP A 48 18.91 -20.79 12.84
C ASP A 48 18.06 -21.51 11.77
N PRO A 49 18.57 -22.49 11.01
CA PRO A 49 17.77 -23.23 10.03
C PRO A 49 16.53 -23.94 10.59
N SER A 50 16.50 -24.23 11.90
CA SER A 50 15.35 -24.78 12.61
C SER A 50 14.31 -23.73 13.02
N ASP A 51 14.64 -22.44 12.94
CA ASP A 51 13.73 -21.34 13.23
C ASP A 51 12.65 -21.23 12.13
N PRO A 52 11.35 -21.18 12.48
CA PRO A 52 10.27 -21.03 11.50
C PRO A 52 10.44 -19.83 10.57
N ARG A 53 11.02 -18.74 11.08
CA ARG A 53 11.25 -17.49 10.34
C ARG A 53 12.27 -17.67 9.22
N ALA A 54 13.15 -18.67 9.29
CA ALA A 54 14.10 -19.01 8.23
C ALA A 54 13.42 -19.39 6.91
N ARG A 55 12.14 -19.81 6.96
CA ARG A 55 11.35 -20.28 5.81
C ARG A 55 10.45 -19.19 5.22
N ILE A 56 10.36 -18.02 5.86
CA ILE A 56 9.40 -16.95 5.56
C ILE A 56 10.10 -15.79 4.84
N CYS A 57 9.53 -15.34 3.72
CA CYS A 57 10.17 -14.38 2.81
C CYS A 57 10.27 -12.94 3.36
N GLU A 58 9.38 -12.53 4.26
CA GLU A 58 9.35 -11.16 4.83
C GLU A 58 8.66 -11.19 6.20
N ALA A 59 9.21 -11.92 7.17
CA ALA A 59 8.56 -12.19 8.45
C ALA A 59 8.23 -10.91 9.26
N TRP A 60 8.94 -9.82 8.99
CA TRP A 60 8.74 -8.49 9.57
C TRP A 60 7.43 -7.80 9.15
N ARG A 61 6.66 -8.36 8.21
CA ARG A 61 5.36 -7.86 7.76
C ARG A 61 4.20 -8.16 8.72
N PHE A 62 4.42 -9.01 9.73
CA PHE A 62 3.40 -9.39 10.70
C PHE A 62 3.66 -8.77 12.09
N PRO A 63 2.62 -8.27 12.79
CA PRO A 63 1.23 -8.20 12.35
C PRO A 63 1.05 -7.20 11.19
N ILE A 64 -0.01 -7.37 10.41
CA ILE A 64 -0.25 -6.52 9.23
C ILE A 64 -0.67 -5.14 9.72
N ILE A 65 0.08 -4.10 9.36
CA ILE A 65 -0.21 -2.71 9.72
C ILE A 65 -0.70 -1.98 8.48
N ASP A 66 -1.94 -1.52 8.50
CA ASP A 66 -2.56 -0.79 7.39
C ASP A 66 -3.17 0.55 7.86
N SER A 67 -3.49 1.41 6.91
CA SER A 67 -4.28 2.61 7.14
C SER A 67 -5.70 2.22 7.55
N HIS A 68 -6.29 2.99 8.46
CA HIS A 68 -7.69 2.83 8.81
C HIS A 68 -8.49 4.00 8.23
N ALA A 69 -9.44 3.70 7.35
CA ALA A 69 -10.45 4.62 6.87
C ALA A 69 -11.81 3.99 7.17
N GLU A 70 -12.63 4.61 8.03
CA GLU A 70 -14.04 4.24 8.11
C GLU A 70 -14.69 4.73 6.81
N THR A 71 -14.94 3.81 5.88
CA THR A 71 -15.78 4.04 4.69
C THR A 71 -17.11 3.28 4.76
N ASP A 72 -17.41 2.63 5.89
CA ASP A 72 -18.63 1.82 6.09
C ASP A 72 -19.80 2.60 6.72
N GLY A 73 -19.77 3.93 6.66
CA GLY A 73 -20.89 4.81 6.97
C GLY A 73 -21.07 5.80 5.83
N ALA A 74 -22.26 5.81 5.22
CA ALA A 74 -22.67 6.84 4.28
C ALA A 74 -22.75 8.18 5.03
N ASP A 75 -21.62 8.87 5.12
CA ASP A 75 -21.43 10.30 5.25
C ASP A 75 -19.93 10.50 5.46
N GLY A 76 -19.24 10.97 4.42
CA GLY A 76 -17.82 11.32 4.43
C GLY A 76 -17.55 12.55 5.30
N GLY A 77 -17.80 12.42 6.59
CA GLY A 77 -17.44 13.39 7.61
C GLY A 77 -15.95 13.27 7.91
N ASP A 78 -15.19 14.26 7.46
CA ASP A 78 -13.79 14.51 7.82
C ASP A 78 -13.67 14.96 9.28
N ASP A 79 -14.17 14.16 10.21
CA ASP A 79 -13.84 14.30 11.62
C ASP A 79 -12.53 13.53 11.83
N GLY A 80 -11.43 14.25 12.08
CA GLY A 80 -10.04 13.77 12.23
C GLY A 80 -9.78 12.61 13.21
N GLY A 81 -10.81 11.92 13.69
CA GLY A 81 -10.75 10.68 14.45
C GLY A 81 -10.22 9.48 13.65
N ASN A 82 -10.40 9.40 12.33
CA ASN A 82 -9.87 8.27 11.53
C ASN A 82 -8.35 8.32 11.34
N TYR A 83 -7.78 9.52 11.32
CA TYR A 83 -6.35 9.72 11.12
C TYR A 83 -5.49 9.27 12.30
N ALA A 84 -6.06 9.13 13.50
CA ALA A 84 -5.31 8.74 14.68
C ALA A 84 -5.00 7.24 14.79
N PHE A 85 -5.53 6.38 13.91
CA PHE A 85 -5.49 4.91 14.08
C PHE A 85 -5.02 4.13 12.85
N ASN A 86 -4.27 3.05 13.04
CA ASN A 86 -4.02 2.01 12.05
C ASN A 86 -5.02 0.86 12.20
N ARG A 87 -5.28 0.14 11.10
CA ARG A 87 -5.86 -1.20 11.14
C ARG A 87 -4.71 -2.19 11.34
N VAL A 88 -4.66 -2.84 12.50
CA VAL A 88 -3.65 -3.83 12.84
C VAL A 88 -4.28 -5.21 12.82
N THR A 89 -3.86 -6.06 11.87
CA THR A 89 -4.38 -7.42 11.74
C THR A 89 -3.37 -8.42 12.28
N PHE A 90 -3.72 -9.06 13.39
CA PHE A 90 -2.98 -10.17 13.96
C PHE A 90 -3.40 -11.45 13.27
N VAL A 91 -2.42 -12.28 12.90
CA VAL A 91 -2.67 -13.57 12.26
C VAL A 91 -1.84 -14.64 12.96
N TYR A 92 -2.49 -15.75 13.29
CA TYR A 92 -1.87 -16.93 13.86
C TYR A 92 -2.15 -18.14 12.98
N ARG A 93 -1.14 -18.98 12.74
CA ARG A 93 -1.28 -20.23 11.99
C ARG A 93 -1.16 -21.42 12.94
N ALA A 94 -2.19 -22.25 12.98
CA ALA A 94 -2.15 -23.50 13.71
C ALA A 94 -1.19 -24.50 13.03
N GLY A 95 -0.34 -25.18 13.82
CA GLY A 95 0.48 -26.30 13.35
C GLY A 95 1.86 -25.95 12.77
N GLU A 96 2.37 -24.74 12.95
CA GLU A 96 3.78 -24.44 12.61
C GLU A 96 4.76 -25.00 13.65
N PRO A 97 5.97 -25.46 13.24
CA PRO A 97 7.01 -25.87 14.18
C PRO A 97 7.29 -24.72 15.17
N GLY A 98 7.20 -24.96 16.48
CA GLY A 98 7.29 -23.89 17.49
C GLY A 98 5.95 -23.42 18.06
N SER A 99 4.80 -23.84 17.50
CA SER A 99 3.52 -23.85 18.22
C SER A 99 3.55 -24.97 19.26
N SER A 100 4.15 -24.69 20.42
CA SER A 100 4.36 -25.69 21.46
C SER A 100 3.03 -26.18 22.06
N GLY A 101 2.65 -27.39 21.65
CA GLY A 101 2.02 -28.35 22.55
C GLY A 101 0.62 -28.04 23.06
N VAL A 102 -0.27 -27.53 22.19
CA VAL A 102 -1.72 -27.74 22.38
C VAL A 102 -2.36 -28.22 21.09
N ALA A 103 -2.18 -29.51 20.84
CA ALA A 103 -3.16 -30.35 20.19
C ALA A 103 -2.71 -31.80 20.39
N GLY A 104 -3.53 -32.62 21.03
CA GLY A 104 -3.47 -34.04 20.74
C GLY A 104 -3.55 -34.24 19.24
N ALA A 105 -2.70 -35.13 18.70
CA ALA A 105 -2.79 -35.73 17.37
C ALA A 105 -3.63 -34.92 16.33
N GLY A 106 -3.02 -33.93 15.68
CA GLY A 106 -3.62 -33.29 14.50
C GLY A 106 -4.82 -32.36 14.76
N GLY A 107 -5.11 -31.98 16.01
CA GLY A 107 -6.18 -31.05 16.34
C GLY A 107 -5.89 -29.59 15.98
N THR A 108 -6.88 -28.88 15.44
CA THR A 108 -6.91 -27.42 15.38
C THR A 108 -7.06 -26.85 16.80
N PRO A 109 -6.32 -25.79 17.20
CA PRO A 109 -6.46 -25.20 18.53
C PRO A 109 -7.89 -24.72 18.77
N GLY A 110 -8.36 -24.88 20.02
CA GLY A 110 -9.76 -24.59 20.39
C GLY A 110 -10.02 -23.10 20.58
N GLN A 111 -9.06 -22.38 21.16
CA GLN A 111 -9.14 -20.94 21.39
C GLN A 111 -7.81 -20.25 21.07
N VAL A 112 -7.87 -19.26 20.19
CA VAL A 112 -6.74 -18.39 19.86
C VAL A 112 -7.13 -16.95 20.18
N GLY A 113 -6.28 -16.23 20.90
CA GLY A 113 -6.47 -14.83 21.25
C GLY A 113 -5.16 -14.06 21.19
N VAL A 114 -5.24 -12.74 21.28
CA VAL A 114 -4.08 -11.86 21.37
C VAL A 114 -4.22 -10.95 22.59
N ILE A 115 -3.10 -10.76 23.29
CA ILE A 115 -2.96 -9.81 24.39
C ILE A 115 -1.85 -8.83 24.09
N GLY A 116 -1.96 -7.58 24.53
CA GLY A 116 -0.92 -6.58 24.28
C GLY A 116 -1.24 -5.18 24.79
N THR A 117 -0.28 -4.27 24.66
CA THR A 117 -0.40 -2.89 25.15
C THR A 117 -1.32 -2.00 24.31
N PHE A 118 -1.84 -2.51 23.19
CA PHE A 118 -2.84 -1.83 22.37
C PHE A 118 -4.25 -1.95 22.94
N ALA A 119 -4.44 -2.74 24.00
CA ALA A 119 -5.69 -2.96 24.71
C ALA A 119 -5.40 -3.14 26.21
N LYS A 120 -6.38 -3.62 26.97
CA LYS A 120 -6.15 -4.09 28.35
C LYS A 120 -5.20 -5.30 28.32
N LEU A 121 -4.00 -5.10 28.88
CA LEU A 121 -2.82 -5.95 28.63
C LEU A 121 -3.01 -7.45 28.86
N TYR A 122 -3.88 -7.86 29.78
CA TYR A 122 -4.09 -9.27 30.13
C TYR A 122 -5.48 -9.80 29.76
N GLU A 123 -6.27 -9.02 29.02
CA GLU A 123 -7.58 -9.43 28.53
C GLU A 123 -7.43 -9.95 27.09
N PRO A 124 -7.58 -11.27 26.84
CA PRO A 124 -7.40 -11.83 25.50
C PRO A 124 -8.51 -11.39 24.56
N ILE A 125 -8.12 -10.89 23.39
CA ILE A 125 -9.04 -10.61 22.30
C ILE A 125 -9.04 -11.81 21.37
N ALA A 126 -10.20 -12.43 21.18
CA ALA A 126 -10.33 -13.65 20.39
C ALA A 126 -10.01 -13.42 18.90
N LEU A 127 -9.26 -14.35 18.32
CA LEU A 127 -9.05 -14.45 16.87
C LEU A 127 -10.11 -15.39 16.29
N SER A 128 -10.65 -15.01 15.15
CA SER A 128 -11.63 -15.82 14.41
C SER A 128 -10.95 -16.72 13.39
N PRO A 129 -11.43 -17.96 13.15
CA PRO A 129 -10.92 -18.82 12.09
C PRO A 129 -11.11 -18.17 10.72
N VAL A 130 -10.07 -18.21 9.89
CA VAL A 130 -10.08 -17.70 8.52
C VAL A 130 -10.46 -18.83 7.57
N ARG A 131 -11.44 -18.58 6.70
CA ARG A 131 -11.98 -19.59 5.78
C ARG A 131 -11.66 -19.28 4.33
N PHE A 132 -11.49 -20.32 3.53
CA PHE A 132 -11.42 -20.21 2.08
C PHE A 132 -12.59 -20.98 1.48
N LEU A 133 -13.52 -20.27 0.83
CA LEU A 133 -14.76 -20.87 0.29
C LEU A 133 -15.53 -21.70 1.35
N GLY A 134 -15.53 -21.25 2.60
CA GLY A 134 -16.18 -21.93 3.74
C GLY A 134 -15.30 -22.96 4.47
N GLU A 135 -14.21 -23.41 3.84
CA GLU A 135 -13.30 -24.42 4.40
C GLU A 135 -12.27 -23.82 5.37
N PRO A 136 -11.90 -24.53 6.45
CA PRO A 136 -10.91 -24.06 7.40
C PRO A 136 -9.51 -24.05 6.78
N THR A 137 -8.78 -22.95 6.95
CA THR A 137 -7.42 -22.78 6.41
C THR A 137 -6.32 -23.04 7.43
N GLY A 138 -6.68 -23.18 8.71
CA GLY A 138 -5.74 -23.25 9.83
C GLY A 138 -5.21 -21.88 10.29
N TYR A 139 -5.58 -20.80 9.62
CA TYR A 139 -5.32 -19.44 10.07
C TYR A 139 -6.43 -18.95 11.01
N PHE A 140 -6.02 -18.15 11.98
CA PHE A 140 -6.87 -17.39 12.89
C PHE A 140 -6.45 -15.93 12.79
N ALA A 141 -7.39 -15.00 12.80
CA ALA A 141 -7.05 -13.58 12.70
C ALA A 141 -8.01 -12.66 13.47
N VAL A 142 -7.53 -11.48 13.80
CA VAL A 142 -8.35 -10.36 14.28
C VAL A 142 -7.75 -9.05 13.81
N ALA A 143 -8.60 -8.17 13.25
CA ALA A 143 -8.24 -6.80 12.92
C ALA A 143 -8.68 -5.86 14.05
N LEU A 144 -7.76 -5.00 14.50
CA LEU A 144 -7.99 -4.04 15.59
C LEU A 144 -7.68 -2.63 15.13
N ARG A 145 -8.44 -1.66 15.65
CA ARG A 145 -8.16 -0.23 15.48
C ARG A 145 -7.17 0.22 16.57
N VAL A 146 -5.93 0.50 16.19
CA VAL A 146 -4.83 0.78 17.15
C VAL A 146 -4.26 2.19 16.92
N PRO A 147 -4.03 3.00 17.97
CA PRO A 147 -3.47 4.34 17.79
C PRO A 147 -2.10 4.35 17.10
N LYS A 148 -1.86 5.33 16.22
CA LYS A 148 -0.62 5.45 15.41
C LYS A 148 0.58 5.96 16.22
N GLY A 149 1.76 5.84 15.62
CA GLY A 149 3.01 6.49 16.07
C GLY A 149 3.59 5.90 17.36
N GLN A 150 3.19 4.68 17.72
CA GLN A 150 3.58 4.02 18.96
C GLN A 150 4.18 2.63 18.70
N ALA A 151 5.03 2.21 19.63
CA ALA A 151 5.52 0.84 19.72
C ALA A 151 4.65 0.03 20.68
N TYR A 152 4.10 -1.07 20.20
CA TYR A 152 3.25 -1.96 20.98
C TYR A 152 3.90 -3.32 21.17
N ARG A 153 3.57 -3.97 22.29
CA ARG A 153 4.01 -5.33 22.59
C ARG A 153 2.82 -6.27 22.72
N TYR A 154 3.01 -7.52 22.35
CA TYR A 154 1.94 -8.51 22.34
C TYR A 154 2.43 -9.96 22.46
N LYS A 155 1.50 -10.84 22.78
CA LYS A 155 1.61 -12.30 22.77
C LYS A 155 0.32 -12.91 22.25
N PHE A 156 0.43 -14.07 21.64
CA PHE A 156 -0.75 -14.91 21.39
C PHE A 156 -1.09 -15.70 22.66
N MET A 157 -2.38 -15.87 22.89
CA MET A 157 -2.96 -16.77 23.89
C MET A 157 -3.56 -17.94 23.14
N VAL A 158 -2.91 -19.09 23.17
CA VAL A 158 -3.38 -20.31 22.50
C VAL A 158 -3.75 -21.31 23.57
N ASP A 159 -5.03 -21.64 23.66
CA ASP A 159 -5.60 -22.53 24.68
C ASP A 159 -5.11 -22.20 26.10
N GLY A 160 -5.10 -20.89 26.42
CA GLY A 160 -4.68 -20.36 27.72
C GLY A 160 -3.17 -20.18 27.91
N LYS A 161 -2.33 -20.58 26.95
CA LYS A 161 -0.87 -20.42 27.03
C LYS A 161 -0.42 -19.17 26.28
N ALA A 162 0.32 -18.30 26.97
CA ALA A 162 0.93 -17.12 26.37
C ALA A 162 2.20 -17.50 25.59
N MET A 163 2.23 -17.19 24.29
CA MET A 163 3.36 -17.47 23.42
C MET A 163 3.74 -16.25 22.58
N LEU A 164 5.02 -16.16 22.23
CA LEU A 164 5.49 -15.18 21.26
C LEU A 164 4.87 -15.46 19.90
N ASP A 165 4.68 -14.42 19.11
CA ASP A 165 4.39 -14.59 17.69
C ASP A 165 5.55 -15.37 17.04
N PRO A 166 5.28 -16.56 16.47
CA PRO A 166 6.32 -17.41 15.89
C PRO A 166 6.92 -16.84 14.60
N VAL A 167 6.18 -15.97 13.90
CA VAL A 167 6.60 -15.37 12.63
C VAL A 167 7.22 -14.00 12.83
N ASN A 168 6.81 -13.23 13.83
CA ASN A 168 7.34 -11.88 14.03
C ASN A 168 8.80 -11.89 14.55
N PRO A 169 9.77 -11.35 13.80
CA PRO A 169 11.16 -11.29 14.25
C PRO A 169 11.41 -10.19 15.29
N GLN A 170 10.51 -9.23 15.42
CA GLN A 170 10.68 -8.09 16.30
C GLN A 170 10.23 -8.46 17.71
N GLN A 171 11.20 -8.52 18.62
CA GLN A 171 10.95 -8.85 20.03
C GLN A 171 11.60 -7.82 20.94
N ILE A 172 11.08 -7.73 22.16
CA ILE A 172 11.66 -6.93 23.23
C ILE A 172 11.71 -7.77 24.51
N ARG A 173 12.88 -7.77 25.17
CA ARG A 173 13.03 -8.33 26.51
C ARG A 173 12.92 -7.19 27.51
N GLU A 174 11.96 -7.30 28.42
CA GLU A 174 11.74 -6.30 29.46
C GLU A 174 12.66 -6.53 30.67
N PRO A 175 12.84 -5.50 31.53
CA PRO A 175 13.62 -5.63 32.77
C PRO A 175 13.13 -6.74 33.71
N ASN A 176 11.83 -7.07 33.65
CA ASN A 176 11.22 -8.18 34.40
C ASN A 176 11.61 -9.57 33.84
N GLY A 177 12.45 -9.63 32.81
CA GLY A 177 12.94 -10.86 32.19
C GLY A 177 12.01 -11.46 31.14
N HIS A 178 10.77 -10.97 31.01
CA HIS A 178 9.82 -11.47 30.02
C HIS A 178 10.10 -10.91 28.63
N THR A 179 10.08 -11.80 27.64
CA THR A 179 10.12 -11.44 26.22
C THR A 179 8.71 -11.26 25.68
N TRP A 180 8.53 -10.26 24.82
CA TRP A 180 7.30 -9.99 24.07
C TRP A 180 7.60 -9.81 22.58
N SER A 181 6.64 -10.18 21.73
CA SER A 181 6.65 -9.74 20.34
C SER A 181 6.31 -8.25 20.29
N ARG A 182 6.91 -7.52 19.36
CA ARG A 182 6.75 -6.07 19.24
C ARG A 182 6.34 -5.70 17.82
N PHE A 183 5.51 -4.68 17.69
CA PHE A 183 5.23 -4.06 16.39
C PHE A 183 5.17 -2.55 16.55
N PHE A 184 5.26 -1.87 15.42
CA PHE A 184 5.20 -0.42 15.36
C PHE A 184 3.99 -0.04 14.53
N THR A 185 3.23 0.91 15.05
CA THR A 185 2.23 1.61 14.25
C THR A 185 2.90 2.79 13.60
N HIS A 186 2.56 3.03 12.33
CA HIS A 186 3.13 4.13 11.58
C HIS A 186 2.13 5.27 11.55
N LEU A 187 2.60 6.49 11.73
CA LEU A 187 1.84 7.63 11.21
C LEU A 187 1.54 7.31 9.74
N CYS A 188 0.29 7.50 9.30
CA CYS A 188 0.04 7.41 7.86
C CYS A 188 1.07 8.31 7.19
N THR A 189 1.72 7.80 6.14
CA THR A 189 2.43 8.65 5.21
C THR A 189 1.39 9.56 4.55
N GLN A 190 1.10 10.69 5.18
CA GLN A 190 0.97 11.93 4.45
C GLN A 190 1.88 12.92 5.16
N PRO A 191 2.81 13.49 4.41
CA PRO A 191 2.45 14.66 3.64
C PRO A 191 2.03 14.20 2.25
N LEU A 192 0.88 14.69 1.76
CA LEU A 192 0.86 15.02 0.34
C LEU A 192 2.09 15.91 0.16
N SER A 193 3.13 15.38 -0.48
CA SER A 193 4.34 16.16 -0.69
C SER A 193 4.01 17.31 -1.64
N PHE A 194 2.99 17.11 -2.48
CA PHE A 194 2.41 18.10 -3.35
C PHE A 194 1.11 18.72 -2.82
N GLU A 195 0.99 20.02 -2.97
CA GLU A 195 -0.26 20.76 -2.78
C GLU A 195 -1.25 20.45 -3.91
N SER A 196 -2.54 20.74 -3.70
CA SER A 196 -3.58 20.42 -4.69
C SER A 196 -3.34 21.03 -6.07
N TRP A 197 -2.78 22.25 -6.13
CA TRP A 197 -2.46 22.90 -7.41
C TRP A 197 -1.24 22.28 -8.10
N GLU A 198 -0.28 21.77 -7.33
CA GLU A 198 0.91 21.06 -7.84
C GLU A 198 0.52 19.71 -8.42
N LEU A 199 -0.32 18.96 -7.70
CA LEU A 199 -0.91 17.71 -8.19
C LEU A 199 -1.67 17.94 -9.50
N ALA A 200 -2.45 19.01 -9.57
CA ALA A 200 -3.21 19.34 -10.78
C ALA A 200 -2.30 19.67 -11.97
N ILE A 201 -1.23 20.44 -11.80
CA ILE A 201 -0.26 20.70 -12.88
C ILE A 201 0.48 19.41 -13.26
N LEU A 202 0.88 18.62 -12.27
CA LEU A 202 1.57 17.37 -12.49
C LEU A 202 0.72 16.37 -13.28
N GLU A 203 -0.58 16.30 -12.98
CA GLU A 203 -1.58 15.54 -13.73
C GLU A 203 -1.57 15.92 -15.21
N ARG A 204 -1.58 17.23 -15.52
CA ARG A 204 -1.54 17.74 -16.90
C ARG A 204 -0.27 17.34 -17.65
N LEU A 205 0.87 17.32 -16.97
CA LEU A 205 2.15 16.94 -17.57
C LEU A 205 2.25 15.42 -17.78
N VAL A 206 1.83 14.63 -16.79
CA VAL A 206 1.83 13.17 -16.87
C VAL A 206 0.87 12.69 -17.96
N ASP A 207 -0.30 13.32 -18.10
CA ASP A 207 -1.25 13.06 -19.17
C ASP A 207 -0.63 13.13 -20.57
N HIS A 208 0.35 14.01 -20.78
CA HIS A 208 1.03 14.16 -22.07
C HIS A 208 2.09 13.07 -22.32
N ILE A 209 2.69 12.51 -21.27
CA ILE A 209 3.74 11.50 -21.34
C ILE A 209 3.17 10.13 -21.70
N MET A 210 1.96 9.84 -21.21
CA MET A 210 1.41 8.49 -21.20
C MET A 210 0.93 7.99 -22.58
N PRO A 211 1.25 6.74 -22.96
CA PRO A 211 0.87 6.19 -24.27
C PRO A 211 -0.65 6.07 -24.48
N PHE A 212 -1.44 6.08 -23.41
CA PHE A 212 -2.90 5.94 -23.43
C PHE A 212 -3.65 7.10 -24.09
N ARG A 213 -2.99 8.24 -24.30
CA ARG A 213 -3.55 9.39 -25.03
C ARG A 213 -3.19 9.41 -26.51
N THR A 214 -2.32 8.51 -26.98
CA THR A 214 -2.14 8.30 -28.42
C THR A 214 -3.44 7.72 -29.01
N LYS A 215 -3.71 7.95 -30.29
CA LYS A 215 -4.89 7.36 -30.97
C LYS A 215 -4.96 5.84 -30.73
N ASP A 216 -3.83 5.20 -30.94
CA ASP A 216 -3.54 3.81 -30.64
C ASP A 216 -3.85 3.37 -29.20
N GLY A 217 -3.51 4.18 -28.20
CA GLY A 217 -3.80 3.91 -26.79
C GLY A 217 -5.27 4.16 -26.42
N GLN A 218 -5.89 5.17 -27.03
CA GLN A 218 -7.32 5.46 -26.85
C GLN A 218 -8.20 4.38 -27.45
N ASP A 219 -7.83 3.88 -28.65
CA ASP A 219 -8.51 2.77 -29.31
C ASP A 219 -8.40 1.49 -28.47
N PHE A 220 -7.22 1.21 -27.90
CA PHE A 220 -7.04 0.11 -26.94
C PHE A 220 -7.92 0.28 -25.70
N LEU A 221 -7.93 1.45 -25.06
CA LEU A 221 -8.75 1.70 -23.88
C LEU A 221 -10.23 1.55 -24.19
N GLN A 222 -10.70 2.10 -25.31
CA GLN A 222 -12.09 2.01 -25.73
C GLN A 222 -12.50 0.55 -25.98
N PHE A 223 -11.66 -0.21 -26.68
CA PHE A 223 -11.86 -1.65 -26.89
C PHE A 223 -11.91 -2.40 -25.55
N PHE A 224 -10.93 -2.17 -24.68
CA PHE A 224 -10.81 -2.81 -23.38
C PHE A 224 -12.04 -2.52 -22.48
N TYR A 225 -12.46 -1.26 -22.38
CA TYR A 225 -13.67 -0.89 -21.62
C TYR A 225 -14.94 -1.47 -22.23
N ASN A 226 -15.00 -1.64 -23.54
CA ASN A 226 -16.16 -2.26 -24.19
C ASN A 226 -16.23 -3.77 -23.96
N GLN A 227 -15.09 -4.44 -23.77
CA GLN A 227 -15.03 -5.88 -23.48
C GLN A 227 -15.31 -6.26 -22.02
N LEU A 228 -15.15 -5.32 -21.08
CA LEU A 228 -15.47 -5.55 -19.68
C LEU A 228 -16.97 -5.66 -19.45
N ASP A 229 -17.39 -6.77 -18.84
CA ASP A 229 -18.80 -7.05 -18.55
C ASP A 229 -19.36 -6.07 -17.49
N ALA A 230 -20.65 -5.77 -17.55
CA ALA A 230 -21.29 -4.74 -16.70
C ALA A 230 -21.15 -5.04 -15.20
N GLN A 231 -21.04 -6.30 -14.83
CA GLN A 231 -20.86 -6.78 -13.45
C GLN A 231 -19.39 -6.69 -12.99
N GLN A 232 -18.42 -6.89 -13.88
CA GLN A 232 -16.98 -6.68 -13.62
C GLN A 232 -16.65 -5.17 -13.53
N LYS A 233 -17.30 -4.35 -14.36
CA LYS A 233 -17.23 -2.88 -14.25
C LYS A 233 -17.62 -2.38 -12.86
N LYS A 234 -18.62 -2.99 -12.22
CA LYS A 234 -18.99 -2.65 -10.85
C LYS A 234 -17.99 -3.19 -9.81
N ARG A 235 -17.66 -4.48 -9.83
CA ARG A 235 -16.78 -5.06 -8.79
C ARG A 235 -15.34 -4.57 -8.80
N GLN A 236 -14.75 -4.34 -9.96
CA GLN A 236 -13.33 -3.99 -10.09
C GLN A 236 -13.08 -2.47 -10.08
N TYR A 237 -14.11 -1.66 -10.34
CA TYR A 237 -14.00 -0.20 -10.48
C TYR A 237 -14.91 0.59 -9.53
N LEU A 238 -15.56 -0.04 -8.54
CA LEU A 238 -16.37 0.69 -7.55
C LEU A 238 -15.53 1.68 -6.71
N PHE A 239 -14.21 1.45 -6.61
CA PHE A 239 -13.28 2.28 -5.82
C PHE A 239 -12.05 2.78 -6.58
N SER A 240 -11.87 2.38 -7.85
CA SER A 240 -10.82 2.91 -8.72
C SER A 240 -11.41 4.06 -9.54
N TYR A 241 -11.09 5.30 -9.15
CA TYR A 241 -11.27 6.50 -9.97
C TYR A 241 -10.97 6.16 -11.44
N ARG A 242 -11.82 6.58 -12.37
CA ARG A 242 -11.71 6.22 -13.78
C ARG A 242 -10.27 6.45 -14.27
N LEU A 243 -9.66 5.42 -14.85
CA LEU A 243 -8.24 5.35 -15.21
C LEU A 243 -7.89 6.15 -16.48
N ASP A 244 -8.82 6.99 -16.95
CA ASP A 244 -8.56 8.08 -17.89
C ASP A 244 -7.95 9.32 -17.21
N GLN A 245 -7.80 9.29 -15.88
CA GLN A 245 -7.17 10.32 -15.08
C GLN A 245 -5.77 9.88 -14.62
N SER A 246 -4.74 10.67 -14.91
CA SER A 246 -3.36 10.43 -14.45
C SER A 246 -3.18 10.51 -12.93
N VAL A 247 -4.25 10.79 -12.19
CA VAL A 247 -4.36 10.74 -10.71
C VAL A 247 -3.67 9.52 -10.09
N GLY A 248 -3.81 8.32 -10.67
CA GLY A 248 -3.16 7.12 -10.12
C GLY A 248 -1.63 7.15 -10.22
N ILE A 249 -1.09 7.72 -11.30
CA ILE A 249 0.36 7.85 -11.51
C ILE A 249 0.89 9.02 -10.68
N VAL A 250 0.16 10.13 -10.61
CA VAL A 250 0.52 11.29 -9.78
C VAL A 250 0.57 10.89 -8.31
N ASN A 251 -0.38 10.09 -7.83
CA ASN A 251 -0.34 9.53 -6.46
C ASN A 251 0.86 8.60 -6.24
N PHE A 252 1.21 7.77 -7.24
CA PHE A 252 2.46 6.99 -7.17
C PHE A 252 3.68 7.91 -7.05
N MET A 253 3.73 8.97 -7.84
CA MET A 253 4.84 9.94 -7.83
C MET A 253 4.94 10.66 -6.48
N ASP A 254 3.82 11.08 -5.90
CA ASP A 254 3.77 11.68 -4.56
C ASP A 254 4.33 10.71 -3.50
N ASN A 255 3.93 9.44 -3.56
CA ASN A 255 4.46 8.41 -2.67
C ASN A 255 5.96 8.12 -2.89
N LEU A 256 6.42 8.12 -4.15
CA LEU A 256 7.81 7.91 -4.52
C LEU A 256 8.69 9.02 -3.95
N VAL A 257 8.32 10.29 -4.14
CA VAL A 257 9.06 11.44 -3.61
C VAL A 257 8.88 11.60 -2.10
N ALA A 258 7.79 11.12 -1.50
CA ALA A 258 7.65 11.11 -0.05
C ALA A 258 8.64 10.15 0.64
N ARG A 259 9.12 9.14 -0.08
CA ARG A 259 9.87 8.00 0.49
C ARG A 259 11.25 7.82 -0.11
N GLU A 260 11.31 7.20 -1.28
CA GLU A 260 12.55 6.68 -1.89
C GLU A 260 13.34 7.82 -2.56
N GLU A 261 12.63 8.82 -3.08
CA GLU A 261 13.22 9.89 -3.88
C GLU A 261 12.96 11.28 -3.30
N ARG A 262 12.97 11.38 -1.97
CA ARG A 262 12.74 12.63 -1.24
C ARG A 262 13.70 13.77 -1.60
N HIS A 263 14.89 13.44 -2.08
CA HIS A 263 15.86 14.42 -2.56
C HIS A 263 15.36 15.18 -3.81
N HIS A 264 14.45 14.60 -4.59
CA HIS A 264 13.85 15.25 -5.76
C HIS A 264 12.62 16.11 -5.44
N LEU A 265 12.10 16.07 -4.21
CA LEU A 265 10.90 16.84 -3.86
C LEU A 265 11.10 18.35 -4.10
N ILE A 266 12.27 18.88 -3.75
CA ILE A 266 12.58 20.30 -3.96
C ILE A 266 12.60 20.68 -5.45
N ASP A 267 13.08 19.77 -6.31
CA ASP A 267 13.11 19.97 -7.76
C ASP A 267 11.69 20.10 -8.31
N TYR A 268 10.77 19.25 -7.86
CA TYR A 268 9.36 19.34 -8.22
C TYR A 268 8.72 20.65 -7.72
N LYS A 269 8.97 21.06 -6.47
CA LYS A 269 8.43 22.33 -5.94
C LYS A 269 8.83 23.52 -6.82
N ILE A 270 10.13 23.66 -7.10
CA ILE A 270 10.65 24.76 -7.90
C ILE A 270 10.11 24.69 -9.33
N CYS A 271 10.18 23.52 -9.97
CA CYS A 271 9.78 23.39 -11.37
C CYS A 271 8.26 23.56 -11.57
N LEU A 272 7.43 23.04 -10.67
CA LEU A 272 5.97 23.21 -10.76
C LEU A 272 5.55 24.67 -10.56
N GLU A 273 6.23 25.40 -9.68
CA GLU A 273 6.03 26.86 -9.57
C GLU A 273 6.43 27.59 -10.86
N LEU A 274 7.62 27.31 -11.42
CA LEU A 274 8.07 27.91 -12.68
C LEU A 274 7.09 27.62 -13.83
N ILE A 275 6.63 26.36 -13.93
CA ILE A 275 5.64 25.94 -14.91
C ILE A 275 4.31 26.68 -14.69
N ALA A 276 3.85 26.81 -13.44
CA ALA A 276 2.63 27.54 -13.14
C ALA A 276 2.72 29.00 -13.59
N ASP A 277 3.84 29.67 -13.32
CA ASP A 277 4.06 31.07 -13.72
C ASP A 277 4.11 31.24 -15.24
N ILE A 278 4.80 30.34 -15.94
CA ILE A 278 4.84 30.32 -17.41
C ILE A 278 3.44 30.11 -17.99
N VAL A 279 2.65 29.19 -17.41
CA VAL A 279 1.27 28.95 -17.85
C VAL A 279 0.39 30.17 -17.60
N ARG A 280 0.51 30.85 -16.45
CA ARG A 280 -0.23 32.10 -16.15
C ARG A 280 0.09 33.21 -17.15
N GLN A 281 1.36 33.32 -17.59
CA GLN A 281 1.77 34.29 -18.60
C GLN A 281 1.19 33.99 -19.98
N ARG A 282 1.09 32.69 -20.35
CA ARG A 282 0.58 32.25 -21.66
C ARG A 282 -0.95 32.21 -21.73
N ALA A 283 -1.61 31.96 -20.60
CA ALA A 283 -3.06 31.91 -20.45
C ALA A 283 -3.50 32.84 -19.33
N THR A 284 -3.53 34.14 -19.64
CA THR A 284 -3.95 35.20 -18.72
C THR A 284 -5.38 34.92 -18.21
N ASP A 285 -5.60 35.14 -16.92
CA ASP A 285 -6.90 34.95 -16.23
C ASP A 285 -7.45 33.51 -16.20
N ILE A 286 -6.66 32.51 -16.61
CA ILE A 286 -7.01 31.10 -16.51
C ILE A 286 -6.15 30.46 -15.42
N GLU A 287 -6.78 29.74 -14.50
CA GLU A 287 -6.09 28.93 -13.51
C GLU A 287 -5.19 27.89 -14.22
N PRO A 288 -3.90 27.74 -13.87
CA PRO A 288 -2.97 26.88 -14.61
C PRO A 288 -3.44 25.45 -14.82
N ALA A 289 -4.11 24.86 -13.81
CA ALA A 289 -4.70 23.53 -13.90
C ALA A 289 -5.75 23.39 -15.01
N LYS A 290 -6.44 24.48 -15.35
CA LYS A 290 -7.51 24.55 -16.37
C LYS A 290 -7.03 25.09 -17.71
N ALA A 291 -5.74 25.41 -17.86
CA ALA A 291 -5.21 25.94 -19.09
C ALA A 291 -5.33 24.94 -20.26
N PRO A 292 -5.50 25.42 -21.50
CA PRO A 292 -5.60 24.57 -22.68
C PRO A 292 -4.46 23.55 -22.79
N LYS A 293 -4.75 22.34 -23.26
CA LYS A 293 -3.76 21.26 -23.34
C LYS A 293 -2.60 21.59 -24.28
N GLU A 294 -2.87 22.41 -25.29
CA GLU A 294 -1.91 22.86 -26.30
C GLU A 294 -0.73 23.62 -25.66
N ILE A 295 -0.99 24.34 -24.55
CA ILE A 295 0.05 25.04 -23.80
C ILE A 295 1.02 24.03 -23.16
N PHE A 296 0.50 22.97 -22.54
CA PHE A 296 1.32 21.92 -21.94
C PHE A 296 2.08 21.10 -22.99
N ILE A 297 1.47 20.85 -24.16
CA ILE A 297 2.14 20.20 -25.30
C ILE A 297 3.33 21.05 -25.78
N GLY A 298 3.12 22.36 -25.97
CA GLY A 298 4.18 23.28 -26.37
C GLY A 298 5.30 23.35 -25.32
N LEU A 299 4.92 23.51 -24.04
CA LEU A 299 5.85 23.55 -22.91
C LEU A 299 6.69 22.27 -22.81
N TYR A 300 6.10 21.11 -23.08
CA TYR A 300 6.82 19.84 -23.11
C TYR A 300 7.87 19.78 -24.22
N GLY A 301 7.54 20.28 -25.40
CA GLY A 301 8.49 20.40 -26.52
C GLY A 301 9.65 21.34 -26.19
N GLU A 302 9.36 22.49 -25.57
CA GLU A 302 10.35 23.47 -25.11
C GLU A 302 11.26 22.93 -24.00
N MET A 303 10.69 22.22 -23.00
CA MET A 303 11.49 21.56 -21.96
C MET A 303 12.38 20.47 -22.57
N ALA A 304 11.91 19.76 -23.60
CA ALA A 304 12.71 18.74 -24.28
C ALA A 304 13.86 19.32 -25.11
N SER A 305 13.74 20.55 -25.62
CA SER A 305 14.81 21.26 -26.31
C SER A 305 15.75 22.02 -25.36
N GLY A 306 15.43 22.08 -24.06
CA GLY A 306 16.14 22.85 -23.06
C GLY A 306 15.90 24.37 -23.14
N GLN A 307 15.01 24.82 -24.03
CA GLN A 307 14.75 26.23 -24.29
C GLN A 307 13.29 26.58 -24.00
N VAL A 308 13.02 26.96 -22.76
CA VAL A 308 11.68 27.33 -22.30
C VAL A 308 11.59 28.84 -22.12
N ALA A 309 10.70 29.48 -22.87
CA ALA A 309 10.48 30.92 -22.73
C ALA A 309 9.87 31.24 -21.36
N GLY A 310 10.56 32.09 -20.58
CA GLY A 310 10.15 32.48 -19.22
C GLY A 310 10.70 31.60 -18.10
N TRP A 311 11.56 30.62 -18.40
CA TRP A 311 12.18 29.77 -17.39
C TRP A 311 13.31 30.47 -16.65
N ASP A 312 13.24 30.52 -15.32
CA ASP A 312 14.25 31.12 -14.48
C ASP A 312 15.38 30.11 -14.18
N THR A 313 16.45 30.19 -14.96
CA THR A 313 17.64 29.32 -14.84
C THR A 313 18.42 29.54 -13.54
N SER A 314 18.21 30.67 -12.85
CA SER A 314 18.83 30.91 -11.54
C SER A 314 18.17 30.07 -10.43
N ARG A 315 16.88 29.72 -10.60
CA ARG A 315 16.13 28.87 -9.68
C ARG A 315 16.26 27.39 -10.04
N TYR A 316 16.27 27.06 -11.32
CA TYR A 316 16.48 25.68 -11.79
C TYR A 316 17.18 25.65 -13.14
N ASN A 317 18.40 25.13 -13.19
CA ASN A 317 19.28 25.33 -14.34
C ASN A 317 18.85 24.58 -15.61
N ASP A 318 18.30 23.37 -15.50
CA ASP A 318 18.08 22.50 -16.67
C ASP A 318 16.63 21.96 -16.76
N PRO A 319 15.75 22.59 -17.55
CA PRO A 319 14.38 22.09 -17.75
C PRO A 319 14.34 20.70 -18.42
N THR A 320 15.37 20.33 -19.18
CA THR A 320 15.47 19.01 -19.82
C THR A 320 15.65 17.91 -18.77
N TYR A 321 16.49 18.17 -17.76
CA TYR A 321 16.71 17.24 -16.67
C TYR A 321 15.43 17.00 -15.87
N PHE A 322 14.69 18.07 -15.52
CA PHE A 322 13.40 17.93 -14.85
C PHE A 322 12.43 17.09 -15.69
N LEU A 323 12.37 17.33 -17.01
CA LEU A 323 11.52 16.56 -17.91
C LEU A 323 11.89 15.07 -17.96
N GLN A 324 13.18 14.73 -17.97
CA GLN A 324 13.65 13.35 -17.96
C GLN A 324 13.30 12.64 -16.65
N MET A 325 13.48 13.31 -15.51
CA MET A 325 13.08 12.82 -14.20
C MET A 325 11.56 12.57 -14.16
N LEU A 326 10.76 13.55 -14.58
CA LEU A 326 9.31 13.45 -14.66
C LEU A 326 8.86 12.26 -15.51
N ARG A 327 9.45 12.08 -16.70
CA ARG A 327 9.19 10.91 -17.56
C ARG A 327 9.52 9.61 -16.85
N ARG A 328 10.70 9.51 -16.23
CA ARG A 328 11.09 8.31 -15.50
C ARG A 328 10.05 7.95 -14.44
N HIS A 329 9.61 8.91 -13.63
CA HIS A 329 8.66 8.64 -12.55
C HIS A 329 7.27 8.28 -13.08
N ALA A 330 6.82 8.94 -14.16
CA ALA A 330 5.56 8.61 -14.82
C ALA A 330 5.57 7.19 -15.41
N PHE A 331 6.64 6.81 -16.12
CA PHE A 331 6.80 5.46 -16.67
C PHE A 331 6.92 4.41 -15.57
N THR A 332 7.68 4.67 -14.51
CA THR A 332 7.75 3.76 -13.35
C THR A 332 6.38 3.63 -12.69
N GLY A 333 5.64 4.72 -12.51
CA GLY A 333 4.28 4.68 -11.95
C GLY A 333 3.30 3.92 -12.84
N ALA A 334 3.46 3.96 -14.16
CA ALA A 334 2.58 3.27 -15.08
C ALA A 334 2.84 1.76 -15.21
N PHE A 335 4.11 1.33 -15.09
CA PHE A 335 4.53 -0.03 -15.43
C PHE A 335 5.21 -0.79 -14.29
N SER A 336 5.44 -0.16 -13.14
CA SER A 336 5.93 -0.89 -11.95
C SER A 336 4.89 -1.88 -11.46
N HIS A 337 5.34 -2.85 -10.67
CA HIS A 337 4.42 -3.82 -10.09
C HIS A 337 3.46 -3.13 -9.11
N PRO A 338 2.15 -3.46 -9.12
CA PRO A 338 1.17 -3.01 -8.13
C PRO A 338 1.57 -3.11 -6.66
N LYS A 339 2.51 -4.01 -6.30
CA LYS A 339 3.12 -4.11 -4.96
C LYS A 339 3.78 -2.80 -4.51
N TYR A 340 4.32 -2.05 -5.44
CA TYR A 340 5.13 -0.85 -5.17
C TYR A 340 4.33 0.44 -5.38
N GLY A 341 2.99 0.35 -5.50
CA GLY A 341 2.09 1.49 -5.61
C GLY A 341 1.87 2.02 -7.04
N GLY A 342 2.51 1.45 -8.06
CA GLY A 342 2.27 1.82 -9.47
C GLY A 342 1.41 0.80 -10.22
N ASN A 343 0.96 1.13 -11.43
CA ASN A 343 0.14 0.27 -12.29
C ASN A 343 -1.14 -0.24 -11.59
N ALA A 344 -1.77 0.61 -10.77
CA ALA A 344 -3.08 0.32 -10.20
C ALA A 344 -4.02 -0.13 -11.33
N SER A 345 -4.60 -1.35 -11.23
CA SER A 345 -5.39 -2.09 -12.24
C SER A 345 -4.66 -2.94 -13.31
N ALA A 346 -3.33 -3.04 -13.27
CA ALA A 346 -2.51 -3.80 -14.24
C ALA A 346 -2.65 -3.35 -15.72
N LEU A 347 -3.25 -2.19 -15.98
CA LEU A 347 -3.48 -1.66 -17.33
C LEU A 347 -2.21 -1.42 -18.13
N GLY A 348 -1.14 -0.93 -17.50
CA GLY A 348 0.16 -0.78 -18.15
C GLY A 348 0.66 -2.11 -18.68
N TRP A 349 0.56 -3.16 -17.87
CA TRP A 349 0.98 -4.51 -18.26
C TRP A 349 0.08 -5.13 -19.34
N ARG A 350 -1.23 -4.88 -19.29
CA ARG A 350 -2.18 -5.28 -20.34
C ARG A 350 -1.91 -4.59 -21.67
N TYR A 351 -1.59 -3.29 -21.64
CA TYR A 351 -1.17 -2.56 -22.83
C TYR A 351 0.11 -3.13 -23.43
N LEU A 352 1.09 -3.48 -22.60
CA LEU A 352 2.31 -4.16 -23.06
C LEU A 352 2.01 -5.54 -23.66
N ALA A 353 1.14 -6.33 -23.03
CA ALA A 353 0.73 -7.64 -23.56
C ALA A 353 0.00 -7.55 -24.90
N ASP A 354 -0.80 -6.50 -25.10
CA ASP A 354 -1.49 -6.28 -26.36
C ASP A 354 -0.54 -5.85 -27.48
N ARG A 355 0.46 -5.01 -27.16
CA ARG A 355 1.41 -4.45 -28.14
C ARG A 355 2.55 -5.38 -28.49
N PHE A 356 3.07 -6.13 -27.51
CA PHE A 356 4.16 -7.06 -27.73
C PHE A 356 3.60 -8.43 -28.09
N ARG A 357 3.24 -8.61 -29.37
CA ARG A 357 2.79 -9.90 -29.91
C ARG A 357 3.79 -10.45 -30.92
N ASN A 358 3.88 -11.78 -30.99
CA ASN A 358 4.63 -12.45 -32.04
C ASN A 358 3.84 -12.44 -33.37
N ALA A 359 4.46 -12.93 -34.45
CA ALA A 359 3.81 -13.02 -35.77
C ALA A 359 2.57 -13.94 -35.78
N GLY A 360 2.44 -14.83 -34.79
CA GLY A 360 1.27 -15.70 -34.56
C GLY A 360 0.15 -15.05 -33.73
N GLY A 361 0.32 -13.80 -33.28
CA GLY A 361 -0.66 -13.07 -32.46
C GLY A 361 -0.61 -13.38 -30.96
N GLU A 362 0.29 -14.25 -30.51
CA GLU A 362 0.48 -14.58 -29.09
C GLU A 362 1.28 -13.47 -28.39
N THR A 363 0.93 -13.17 -27.14
CA THR A 363 1.67 -12.17 -26.35
C THR A 363 3.07 -12.67 -26.00
N LEU A 364 4.07 -11.82 -26.22
CA LEU A 364 5.44 -11.97 -25.77
C LEU A 364 5.63 -11.45 -24.33
N PHE A 365 4.62 -10.77 -23.78
CA PHE A 365 4.60 -10.23 -22.43
C PHE A 365 3.44 -10.86 -21.63
N ASP A 366 3.62 -12.14 -21.27
CA ASP A 366 2.68 -12.90 -20.44
C ASP A 366 2.88 -12.59 -18.95
N TRP A 367 2.45 -11.40 -18.54
CA TRP A 367 2.52 -10.93 -17.16
C TRP A 367 1.58 -11.70 -16.23
N GLU A 368 0.50 -12.31 -16.74
CA GLU A 368 -0.45 -13.08 -15.93
C GLU A 368 0.21 -14.32 -15.33
N ARG A 369 1.14 -14.96 -16.04
CA ARG A 369 1.98 -16.05 -15.49
C ARG A 369 2.91 -15.62 -14.36
N ALA A 370 3.32 -14.35 -14.34
CA ALA A 370 4.17 -13.81 -13.28
C ALA A 370 3.37 -13.49 -11.99
N ILE A 371 2.03 -13.52 -12.07
CA ILE A 371 1.16 -13.39 -10.91
C ILE A 371 0.91 -14.80 -10.34
N GLU A 372 1.64 -15.16 -9.28
CA GLU A 372 1.46 -16.44 -8.61
C GLU A 372 0.04 -16.56 -8.05
N GLN A 373 -0.69 -17.62 -8.43
CA GLN A 373 -1.99 -17.90 -7.79
C GLN A 373 -1.80 -18.14 -6.29
N PRO A 374 -2.66 -17.56 -5.43
CA PRO A 374 -4.00 -17.00 -5.68
C PRO A 374 -4.04 -15.46 -5.82
N LEU A 375 -2.89 -14.79 -6.02
CA LEU A 375 -2.74 -13.32 -5.92
C LEU A 375 -3.48 -12.49 -6.99
N GLY A 376 -4.21 -13.12 -7.92
CA GLY A 376 -4.71 -12.48 -9.14
C GLY A 376 -6.18 -12.02 -9.14
N THR A 377 -6.94 -12.18 -8.05
CA THR A 377 -8.40 -11.92 -8.08
C THR A 377 -8.94 -10.98 -7.00
N ASN A 378 -8.06 -10.35 -6.20
CA ASN A 378 -8.50 -9.45 -5.13
C ASN A 378 -9.05 -8.12 -5.69
N ALA A 379 -10.33 -7.84 -5.46
CA ALA A 379 -10.98 -6.57 -5.82
C ALA A 379 -10.61 -5.41 -4.88
N ASP A 380 -10.11 -5.73 -3.67
CA ASP A 380 -9.80 -4.77 -2.61
C ASP A 380 -8.31 -4.37 -2.58
N TYR A 381 -7.53 -4.79 -3.59
CA TYR A 381 -6.13 -4.39 -3.71
C TYR A 381 -6.03 -2.98 -4.30
N HIS A 382 -5.90 -1.97 -3.44
CA HIS A 382 -5.95 -0.55 -3.82
C HIS A 382 -4.60 0.16 -4.01
N GLY A 383 -3.47 -0.55 -3.88
CA GLY A 383 -2.13 0.03 -3.98
C GLY A 383 -1.56 0.45 -2.65
#